data_AF-D4DZ67-F1
#
_entry.id   AF-D4DZ67-F1
#
_cell.length_a   1.000
_cell.length_b   1.000
_cell.length_c   1.000
_cell.angle_alpha   90.00
_cell.angle_beta   90.00
_cell.angle_gamma   90.00
#
_symmetry.space_group_name_H-M   'P 1'
#
loop_
_entity.id
_entity.type
_entity.pdbx_description
1 polymer ?
#
loop_
_entity_poly.entity_id
_entity_poly.type
_entity_poly.pdbx_seq_one_letter_code
_entity_poly.pdbx_strand_id
1 'polypeptide(L)' 'MTFEDWFKQLTAIATAKGFLNAGDPVRWQEEFDKGLTPQQAWDGDWDLY' A
#
# COMPACT_ATOMS: atom_id res chain seq x y z
N MET A 1 4.02 -13.51 3.92
CA MET A 1 2.94 -12.53 4.18
C MET A 1 1.97 -12.63 3.02
N THR A 2 0.66 -12.63 3.26
CA THR A 2 -0.32 -12.60 2.15
C THR A 2 -0.50 -11.17 1.65
N PHE A 3 -0.98 -11.01 0.40
CA PHE A 3 -1.33 -9.67 -0.11
C PHE A 3 -2.40 -9.00 0.76
N GLU A 4 -3.36 -9.76 1.28
CA GLU A 4 -4.41 -9.23 2.15
C GLU A 4 -3.86 -8.66 3.46
N ASP A 5 -2.94 -9.37 4.12
CA ASP A 5 -2.29 -8.87 5.34
C ASP A 5 -1.40 -7.66 5.04
N TRP A 6 -0.74 -7.67 3.89
CA TRP A 6 0.11 -6.58 3.42
C TRP A 6 -0.72 -5.31 3.16
N PHE A 7 -1.86 -5.46 2.50
CA PHE A 7 -2.77 -4.37 2.18
C PHE A 7 -3.48 -3.82 3.44
N LYS A 8 -3.76 -4.68 4.42
CA LYS A 8 -4.25 -4.25 5.75
C LYS A 8 -3.23 -3.34 6.45
N GLN A 9 -1.94 -3.72 6.43
CA GLN A 9 -0.89 -2.88 7.00
C GLN A 9 -0.73 -1.57 6.24
N LEU A 10 -0.80 -1.62 4.93
CA LEU A 10 -0.77 -0.43 4.09
C LEU A 10 -1.93 0.52 4.38
N THR A 11 -3.14 -0.02 4.52
CA THR A 11 -4.33 0.75 4.92
C THR A 11 -4.13 1.41 6.28
N ALA A 12 -3.50 0.73 7.24
CA ALA A 12 -3.17 1.31 8.53
C ALA A 12 -2.18 2.49 8.41
N ILE A 13 -1.18 2.40 7.51
CA ILE A 13 -0.25 3.49 7.21
C ILE A 13 -0.98 4.69 6.60
N ALA A 14 -1.88 4.44 5.63
CA ALA A 14 -2.70 5.46 5.02
C ALA A 14 -3.57 6.19 6.07
N THR A 15 -4.24 5.43 6.94
CA THR A 15 -5.06 6.00 8.03
C THR A 15 -4.23 6.80 9.03
N ALA A 16 -3.02 6.35 9.37
CA ALA A 16 -2.11 7.10 10.23
C ALA A 16 -1.69 8.45 9.62
N LYS A 17 -1.68 8.55 8.28
CA LYS A 17 -1.40 9.79 7.54
C LYS A 17 -2.65 10.64 7.26
N GLY A 18 -3.82 10.24 7.76
CA GLY A 18 -5.07 10.99 7.68
C GLY A 18 -5.98 10.62 6.51
N PHE A 19 -5.66 9.57 5.74
CA PHE A 19 -6.52 9.07 4.68
C PHE A 19 -7.57 8.07 5.22
N LEU A 20 -8.63 7.82 4.44
CA LEU A 20 -9.65 6.83 4.83
C LEU A 20 -9.08 5.39 4.76
N ASN A 21 -8.32 5.10 3.70
CA ASN A 21 -7.67 3.82 3.44
C ASN A 21 -6.56 3.98 2.38
N ALA A 22 -5.95 2.88 1.95
CA ALA A 22 -4.95 2.86 0.90
C ALA A 22 -5.52 2.88 -0.54
N GLY A 23 -6.81 3.14 -0.74
CA GLY A 23 -7.43 3.16 -2.06
C GLY A 23 -7.70 1.76 -2.64
N ASP A 24 -7.55 1.62 -3.95
CA ASP A 24 -7.84 0.38 -4.69
C ASP A 24 -6.72 -0.66 -4.50
N PRO A 25 -6.99 -1.83 -3.90
CA PRO A 25 -5.99 -2.89 -3.72
C PRO A 25 -5.27 -3.29 -5.01
N VAL A 26 -5.94 -3.30 -6.16
CA VAL A 26 -5.34 -3.76 -7.43
C VAL A 26 -4.16 -2.87 -7.84
N ARG A 27 -4.20 -1.58 -7.48
CA ARG A 27 -3.11 -0.63 -7.73
C ARG A 27 -1.83 -0.96 -6.97
N TRP A 28 -1.92 -1.77 -5.92
CA TRP A 28 -0.79 -2.11 -5.04
C TRP A 28 -0.21 -3.50 -5.26
N GLN A 29 -0.81 -4.24 -6.20
CA GLN A 29 -0.45 -5.62 -6.48
C GLN A 29 0.96 -5.68 -7.08
N GLU A 30 1.33 -4.68 -7.88
CA GLU A 30 2.67 -4.55 -8.47
C GLU A 30 3.74 -4.31 -7.40
N GLU A 31 3.48 -3.46 -6.41
CA GLU A 31 4.37 -3.16 -5.29
C GLU A 31 4.56 -4.37 -4.39
N PHE A 32 3.49 -5.12 -4.15
CA PHE A 32 3.54 -6.38 -3.43
C PHE A 32 4.37 -7.43 -4.18
N ASP A 33 4.16 -7.59 -5.49
CA ASP A 33 4.91 -8.53 -6.33
C ASP A 33 6.39 -8.15 -6.47
N LYS A 34 6.71 -6.85 -6.42
CA LYS A 34 8.09 -6.32 -6.30
C LYS A 34 8.72 -6.60 -4.92
N GLY A 35 7.97 -7.14 -3.97
CA GLY A 35 8.44 -7.46 -2.62
C GLY A 35 8.66 -6.22 -1.75
N LEU A 36 8.04 -5.09 -2.08
CA LEU A 36 8.12 -3.88 -1.25
C LEU A 36 7.38 -4.11 0.07
N THR A 37 7.88 -3.50 1.14
CA THR A 37 7.10 -3.41 2.39
C THR A 37 5.95 -2.40 2.21
N PRO A 38 4.86 -2.49 3.00
CA PRO A 38 3.77 -1.53 2.93
C PRO A 38 4.23 -0.07 3.07
N GLN A 39 5.22 0.19 3.93
CA GLN A 39 5.80 1.52 4.11
C GLN A 39 6.57 1.99 2.87
N GLN A 40 7.39 1.12 2.27
CA GLN A 40 8.13 1.46 1.05
C GLN A 40 7.20 1.66 -0.15
N ALA A 41 6.14 0.86 -0.26
CA ALA A 41 5.11 1.09 -1.26
C ALA A 41 4.51 2.47 -1.02
N TRP A 42 3.97 2.75 0.17
CA TRP A 42 3.35 4.03 0.51
C TRP A 42 4.26 5.26 0.34
N ASP A 43 5.56 5.14 0.62
CA ASP A 43 6.50 6.25 0.42
C ASP A 43 7.02 6.33 -1.03
N GLY A 44 6.58 5.42 -1.91
CA GLY A 44 6.81 5.45 -3.34
C GLY A 44 6.04 6.55 -4.07
N ASP A 45 6.30 6.67 -5.36
CA ASP A 45 5.77 7.75 -6.19
C ASP A 45 4.35 7.42 -6.70
N TRP A 46 3.34 8.01 -6.06
CA TRP A 46 1.91 7.85 -6.37
C TRP A 46 1.46 8.65 -7.60
N ASP A 47 2.21 9.68 -7.98
CA ASP A 47 1.78 10.66 -8.99
C ASP A 47 1.89 10.12 -10.43
N LEU A 48 2.37 8.89 -10.61
CA LEU A 48 2.50 8.23 -11.92
C LEU A 48 1.31 7.33 -12.30
N TYR A 49 0.27 7.22 -11.46
CA TYR A 49 -0.87 6.31 -11.64
C TYR A 49 -2.23 6.97 -11.43
#